data_AF-A0AAD3CF60-F1
#
_entry.id   AF-A0AAD3CF60-F1
#
_cell.length_a   1.000
_cell.length_b   1.000
_cell.length_c   1.000
_cell.angle_alpha   90.00
_cell.angle_beta   90.00
_cell.angle_gamma   90.00
#
_symmetry.space_group_name_H-M   'P 1'
#
loop_
_entity.id
_entity.type
_entity.pdbx_description
1 polymer ?
#
loop_
_entity_poly.entity_id
_entity_poly.type
_entity_poly.pdbx_seq_one_letter_code
_entity_poly.pdbx_strand_id
1 'polypeptide(L)'
;MRFRQFASNLDMYRKVPMDLLEGTKRGSIISYIAIITMALLFIFETAAFMSTSVLQSDISLDRNQDPKLRVNINITMMDLSCDYATVDIVSPLGTSLNVTSHLSKYSLDAAGVRDRYKGRNQQQNDIILSDSLVVNTIEELHENGEDAVSLDAESLKEARKTATYLFVE
;
A
#
# COMPACT_ATOMS: atom_id res chain seq x y z
N MET A 1 55.89 44.80 20.25
CA MET A 1 56.95 43.89 20.77
C MET A 1 56.44 42.66 21.54
N ARG A 2 55.15 42.56 21.94
CA ARG A 2 54.67 41.45 22.80
C ARG A 2 54.16 40.18 22.09
N PHE A 3 53.83 40.22 20.81
CA PHE A 3 53.32 39.02 20.09
C PHE A 3 54.43 38.03 19.66
N ARG A 4 55.67 38.51 19.48
CA ARG A 4 56.82 37.66 19.08
C ARG A 4 57.25 36.67 20.16
N GLN A 5 57.01 36.97 21.43
CA GLN A 5 57.37 36.09 22.55
C GLN A 5 56.39 34.92 22.72
N PHE A 6 55.11 35.09 22.36
CA PHE A 6 54.14 34.00 22.46
C PHE A 6 54.34 32.94 21.38
N ALA A 7 54.65 33.37 20.14
CA ALA A 7 54.92 32.45 19.04
C ALA A 7 56.25 31.69 19.16
N SER A 8 57.20 32.13 20.01
CA SER A 8 58.48 31.41 20.15
C SER A 8 58.36 30.10 20.94
N ASN A 9 57.25 29.89 21.67
CA ASN A 9 57.03 28.73 22.53
C ASN A 9 56.04 27.71 21.92
N LEU A 10 55.52 27.97 20.73
CA LEU A 10 54.60 27.11 19.97
C LEU A 10 55.28 26.49 18.74
N ASP A 11 56.56 26.16 18.85
CA ASP A 11 57.31 25.53 17.77
C ASP A 11 57.90 24.21 18.28
N MET A 12 57.22 23.10 17.97
CA MET A 12 57.61 21.74 18.37
C MET A 12 58.80 21.20 17.57
N TYR A 13 59.23 21.89 16.51
CA TYR A 13 60.27 21.42 15.60
C TYR A 13 61.58 22.21 15.71
N ARG A 14 62.71 21.53 15.44
CA ARG A 14 64.02 22.17 15.38
C ARG A 14 64.06 23.10 14.17
N LYS A 15 64.19 24.41 14.41
CA LYS A 15 64.34 25.43 13.37
C LYS A 15 65.53 25.08 12.48
N VAL A 16 65.27 24.92 11.18
CA VAL A 16 66.31 24.73 10.18
C VAL A 16 67.09 26.06 10.07
N PRO A 17 68.43 26.03 10.05
CA PRO A 17 69.22 27.26 9.89
C PRO A 17 68.84 27.96 8.57
N MET A 18 68.74 29.29 8.63
CA MET A 18 68.25 30.12 7.51
C MET A 18 69.11 30.01 6.25
N ASP A 19 70.34 29.52 6.37
CA ASP A 19 71.27 29.32 5.25
C ASP A 19 70.90 28.14 4.33
N LEU A 20 70.02 27.24 4.79
CA LEU A 20 69.49 26.11 4.00
C LEU A 20 68.05 26.36 3.52
N LEU A 21 67.46 27.51 3.87
CA LEU A 21 66.09 27.90 3.54
C LEU A 21 66.13 29.04 2.53
N GLU A 22 66.14 28.71 1.23
CA GLU A 22 66.04 29.72 0.18
C GLU A 22 64.57 30.16 0.01
N GLY A 23 64.16 31.12 0.85
CA GLY A 23 62.83 31.71 0.79
C GLY A 23 62.65 32.58 -0.44
N THR A 24 61.84 32.15 -1.41
CA THR A 24 61.55 32.96 -2.59
C THR A 24 60.47 34.01 -2.29
N LYS A 25 60.73 35.28 -2.66
CA LYS A 25 59.76 36.39 -2.48
C LYS A 25 58.42 36.11 -3.19
N ARG A 26 58.47 35.42 -4.34
CA ARG A 26 57.29 35.01 -5.10
C ARG A 26 56.47 33.95 -4.37
N GLY A 27 57.13 32.97 -3.75
CA GLY A 27 56.46 31.93 -2.95
C GLY A 27 55.72 32.53 -1.75
N SER A 28 56.32 33.52 -1.08
CA SER A 28 55.66 34.22 0.05
C SER A 28 54.36 34.92 -0.36
N ILE A 29 54.33 35.59 -1.52
CA ILE A 29 53.12 36.24 -2.03
C ILE A 29 52.01 35.22 -2.29
N ILE A 30 52.35 34.09 -2.91
CA ILE A 30 51.39 33.01 -3.20
C ILE A 30 50.84 32.43 -1.90
N SER A 31 51.68 32.20 -0.88
CA SER A 31 51.24 31.72 0.43
C SER A 31 50.27 32.69 1.13
N TYR A 32 50.51 34.00 1.04
CA TYR A 32 49.57 34.99 1.59
C TYR A 32 48.23 34.98 0.88
N ILE A 33 48.22 34.90 -0.45
CA ILE A 33 46.98 34.81 -1.24
C ILE A 33 46.21 33.54 -0.84
N ALA A 34 46.89 32.39 -0.74
CA ALA A 34 46.26 31.14 -0.34
C ALA A 34 45.59 31.24 1.04
N ILE A 35 46.29 31.78 2.05
CA ILE A 35 45.73 31.95 3.40
C ILE A 35 44.51 32.89 3.39
N ILE A 36 44.57 34.00 2.64
CA ILE A 36 43.45 34.94 2.51
C ILE A 36 42.24 34.25 1.86
N THR A 37 42.46 33.48 0.79
CA THR A 37 41.37 32.76 0.11
C THR A 37 40.73 31.71 1.01
N MET A 38 41.52 30.93 1.75
CA MET A 38 41.00 29.94 2.70
C MET A 38 40.20 30.59 3.82
N ALA A 39 40.67 31.70 4.39
CA ALA A 39 39.96 32.42 5.43
C ALA A 39 38.62 33.02 4.93
N LEU A 40 38.62 33.56 3.71
CA LEU A 40 37.41 34.13 3.10
C LEU A 40 36.36 33.04 2.83
N LEU A 41 36.77 31.91 2.25
CA LEU A 41 35.89 30.76 2.05
C LEU A 41 35.30 30.25 3.37
N PHE A 42 36.12 30.16 4.42
CA PHE A 42 35.64 29.74 5.74
C PHE A 42 34.57 30.67 6.30
N ILE A 43 34.75 32.00 6.19
CA ILE A 43 33.77 32.98 6.66
C ILE A 43 32.46 32.87 5.88
N PHE A 44 32.53 32.74 4.55
CA PHE A 44 31.34 32.64 3.70
C PHE A 44 30.57 31.35 3.95
N GLU A 45 31.25 30.22 4.05
CA GLU A 45 30.61 28.94 4.36
C GLU A 45 29.97 28.96 5.76
N THR A 46 30.66 29.54 6.74
CA THR A 46 30.12 29.69 8.10
C THR A 46 28.89 30.59 8.13
N ALA A 47 28.89 31.68 7.35
CA ALA A 47 27.73 32.56 7.23
C ALA A 47 26.55 31.86 6.53
N ALA A 48 26.81 31.10 5.46
CA ALA A 48 25.81 30.32 4.75
C ALA A 48 25.21 29.23 5.66
N PHE A 49 26.05 28.51 6.39
CA PHE A 49 25.64 27.51 7.38
C PHE A 49 24.74 28.12 8.48
N MET A 50 25.15 29.26 9.04
CA MET A 50 24.34 29.98 10.03
C MET A 50 23.00 30.45 9.45
N SER A 51 22.97 30.93 8.20
CA SER A 51 21.75 31.40 7.55
C SER A 51 20.74 30.28 7.24
N THR A 52 21.21 29.05 7.02
CA THR A 52 20.35 27.91 6.64
C THR A 52 19.60 27.34 7.85
N SER A 53 20.06 27.59 9.07
CA SER A 53 19.27 27.28 10.29
C SER A 53 17.95 28.07 10.38
N VAL A 54 17.80 29.16 9.60
CA VAL A 54 16.61 30.01 9.54
C VAL A 54 15.64 29.58 8.43
N LEU A 55 16.03 28.64 7.56
CA LEU A 55 15.08 27.86 6.74
C LEU A 55 14.41 26.82 7.64
N GLN A 56 13.71 27.33 8.65
CA GLN A 56 12.69 26.61 9.37
C GLN A 56 11.71 26.13 8.31
N SER A 57 11.76 24.84 7.99
CA SER A 57 10.58 24.13 7.52
C SER A 57 9.44 24.60 8.43
N ASP A 58 8.46 25.29 7.89
CA ASP A 58 7.29 25.72 8.63
C ASP A 58 6.55 24.45 9.06
N ILE A 59 6.99 23.89 10.19
CA ILE A 59 6.31 22.82 10.89
C ILE A 59 5.13 23.54 11.54
N SER A 60 4.13 23.81 10.72
CA SER A 60 2.83 24.20 11.20
C SER A 60 2.31 23.00 12.01
N LEU A 61 2.34 23.14 13.34
CA LEU A 61 1.64 22.23 14.24
C LEU A 61 0.18 22.22 13.79
N ASP A 62 -0.28 21.09 13.28
CA ASP A 62 -1.68 20.92 12.93
C ASP A 62 -2.50 21.22 14.18
N ARG A 63 -3.28 22.31 14.13
CA ARG A 63 -4.14 22.75 15.23
C ARG A 63 -5.43 21.94 15.28
N ASN A 64 -5.53 20.88 14.48
CA ASN A 64 -6.66 19.99 14.54
C ASN A 64 -6.63 19.24 15.88
N GLN A 65 -7.53 19.63 16.78
CA GLN A 65 -7.69 19.03 18.11
C GLN A 65 -8.47 17.71 18.07
N ASP A 66 -8.91 17.28 16.90
CA ASP A 66 -9.68 16.06 16.74
C ASP A 66 -8.78 14.83 17.00
N PRO A 67 -9.04 14.05 18.06
CA PRO A 67 -8.22 12.89 18.40
C PRO A 67 -8.46 11.70 17.47
N LYS A 68 -9.38 11.81 16.50
CA LYS A 68 -9.82 10.73 15.63
C LYS A 68 -9.81 11.19 14.17
N LEU A 69 -9.04 10.50 13.34
CA LEU A 69 -9.05 10.68 11.88
C LEU A 69 -10.20 9.86 11.25
N ARG A 70 -11.05 10.52 10.46
CA ARG A 70 -12.10 9.83 9.69
C ARG A 70 -11.51 9.30 8.39
N VAL A 71 -11.53 7.98 8.21
CA VAL A 71 -11.07 7.32 6.99
C VAL A 71 -12.27 6.72 6.26
N ASN A 72 -12.46 7.12 5.00
CA ASN A 72 -13.52 6.59 4.13
C ASN A 72 -12.90 5.57 3.18
N ILE A 73 -13.37 4.32 3.22
CA ILE A 73 -12.81 3.21 2.44
C ILE A 73 -13.93 2.58 1.60
N ASN A 74 -13.65 2.33 0.32
CA ASN A 74 -14.53 1.59 -0.59
C ASN A 74 -13.71 0.50 -1.28
N ILE A 75 -13.82 -0.73 -0.79
CA ILE A 75 -13.09 -1.90 -1.30
C ILE A 75 -14.13 -2.94 -1.71
N THR A 76 -13.91 -3.56 -2.87
CA THR A 76 -14.72 -4.65 -3.38
C THR A 76 -13.88 -5.92 -3.44
N MET A 77 -14.45 -7.04 -2.96
CA MET A 77 -13.83 -8.36 -3.01
C MET A 77 -14.85 -9.32 -3.65
N MET A 78 -14.49 -9.91 -4.79
CA MET A 78 -15.40 -10.80 -5.54
C MET A 78 -15.33 -12.26 -5.06
N ASP A 79 -14.17 -12.66 -4.51
CA ASP A 79 -13.87 -14.05 -4.16
C ASP A 79 -13.89 -14.29 -2.62
N LEU A 80 -14.21 -13.26 -1.83
CA LEU A 80 -14.31 -13.35 -0.37
C LEU A 80 -15.72 -12.95 0.09
N SER A 81 -16.40 -13.86 0.79
CA SER A 81 -17.70 -13.55 1.39
C SER A 81 -17.56 -12.49 2.50
N CYS A 82 -18.56 -11.60 2.58
CA CYS A 82 -18.64 -10.55 3.59
C CYS A 82 -18.64 -11.08 5.04
N ASP A 83 -19.09 -12.32 5.24
CA ASP A 83 -19.16 -12.94 6.57
C ASP A 83 -17.77 -13.24 7.14
N TYR A 84 -16.79 -13.51 6.27
CA TYR A 84 -15.42 -13.83 6.68
C TYR A 84 -14.46 -12.64 6.61
N ALA A 85 -14.85 -11.55 5.94
CA ALA A 85 -14.02 -10.37 5.82
C ALA A 85 -13.97 -9.58 7.14
N THR A 86 -12.77 -9.38 7.70
CA THR A 86 -12.54 -8.47 8.83
C THR A 86 -11.60 -7.34 8.41
N VAL A 87 -11.77 -6.16 9.01
CA VAL A 87 -10.96 -4.98 8.71
C VAL A 87 -10.44 -4.43 10.03
N ASP A 88 -9.12 -4.49 10.20
CA ASP A 88 -8.42 -4.03 11.38
C ASP A 88 -7.49 -2.87 11.03
N ILE A 89 -7.39 -1.88 11.92
CA ILE A 89 -6.45 -0.77 11.78
C ILE A 89 -5.29 -1.02 12.74
N VAL A 90 -4.07 -1.08 12.18
CA VAL A 90 -2.83 -1.24 12.95
C VAL A 90 -2.05 0.07 12.91
N SER A 91 -1.75 0.62 14.08
CA SER A 91 -0.89 1.80 14.19
C SER A 91 0.59 1.40 14.15
N PRO A 92 1.53 2.31 13.83
CA PRO A 92 2.97 2.04 13.93
C PRO A 92 3.43 1.58 15.33
N LEU A 93 2.66 1.91 16.37
CA LEU A 93 2.85 1.44 17.74
C LEU A 93 2.35 0.00 17.99
N GLY A 94 1.84 -0.69 16.96
CA GLY A 94 1.35 -2.07 17.05
C GLY A 94 -0.02 -2.23 17.73
N THR A 95 -0.70 -1.14 18.06
CA THR A 95 -2.06 -1.19 18.61
C THR A 95 -3.06 -1.50 17.50
N SER A 96 -3.77 -2.62 17.64
CA SER A 96 -4.91 -2.98 16.79
C SER A 96 -6.18 -2.34 17.37
N LEU A 97 -6.84 -1.48 16.60
CA LEU A 97 -8.15 -0.93 16.95
C LEU A 97 -9.25 -1.71 16.21
N ASN A 98 -10.22 -2.24 16.95
CA ASN A 98 -11.38 -2.91 16.38
C ASN A 98 -12.36 -1.84 15.82
N VAL A 99 -12.50 -1.76 14.50
CA VAL A 99 -13.24 -0.70 13.79
C VAL A 99 -14.57 -1.21 13.22
N THR A 100 -14.93 -2.45 13.55
CA THR A 100 -16.08 -3.17 12.98
C THR A 100 -17.41 -2.42 13.16
N SER A 101 -17.55 -1.58 14.20
CA SER A 101 -18.79 -0.84 14.49
C SER A 101 -19.16 0.25 13.46
N HIS A 102 -18.21 0.70 12.62
CA HIS A 102 -18.45 1.78 11.64
C HIS A 102 -18.38 1.32 10.18
N LEU A 103 -18.33 0.01 9.93
CA LEU A 103 -18.25 -0.55 8.58
C LEU A 103 -19.60 -1.14 8.16
N SER A 104 -20.06 -0.76 6.96
CA SER A 104 -21.22 -1.39 6.32
C SER A 104 -20.72 -2.32 5.23
N LYS A 105 -21.06 -3.61 5.34
CA LYS A 105 -20.76 -4.64 4.35
C LYS A 105 -21.97 -4.82 3.43
N TYR A 106 -21.72 -5.00 2.15
CA TYR A 106 -22.76 -5.22 1.14
C TYR A 106 -22.36 -6.41 0.28
N SER A 107 -23.28 -7.34 0.05
CA SER A 107 -23.07 -8.41 -0.94
C SER A 107 -23.02 -7.81 -2.35
N LEU A 108 -22.15 -8.38 -3.19
CA LEU A 108 -22.00 -8.00 -4.59
C LEU A 108 -22.46 -9.16 -5.47
N ASP A 109 -23.08 -8.83 -6.60
CA ASP A 109 -23.41 -9.79 -7.66
C ASP A 109 -22.17 -10.15 -8.48
N ALA A 110 -22.23 -11.17 -9.34
CA ALA A 110 -21.14 -11.59 -10.23
C ALA A 110 -20.64 -10.45 -11.14
N ALA A 111 -21.49 -9.46 -11.44
CA ALA A 111 -21.14 -8.26 -12.19
C ALA A 111 -20.42 -7.18 -11.33
N GLY A 112 -20.16 -7.42 -10.05
CA GLY A 112 -19.53 -6.48 -9.12
C GLY A 112 -20.44 -5.33 -8.67
N VAL A 113 -21.74 -5.43 -8.93
CA VAL A 113 -22.75 -4.45 -8.52
C VAL A 113 -23.32 -4.86 -7.17
N ARG A 114 -23.60 -3.89 -6.30
CA ARG A 114 -24.26 -4.15 -5.01
C ARG A 114 -25.58 -4.84 -5.24
N ASP A 115 -25.73 -6.02 -4.64
CA ASP A 115 -27.00 -6.72 -4.70
C ASP A 115 -28.00 -5.96 -3.83
N ARG A 116 -29.05 -5.43 -4.47
CA ARG A 116 -30.16 -4.82 -3.73
C ARG A 116 -30.98 -5.96 -3.22
N TYR A 117 -31.14 -6.08 -1.90
CA TYR A 117 -31.94 -7.09 -1.23
C TYR A 117 -33.20 -7.41 -2.03
N LYS A 118 -33.14 -8.46 -2.85
CA LYS A 118 -34.32 -9.03 -3.49
C LYS A 118 -34.98 -9.78 -2.35
N GLY A 119 -36.06 -9.23 -1.80
CA GLY A 119 -36.82 -9.93 -0.76
C GLY A 119 -37.02 -11.38 -1.20
N ARG A 120 -36.94 -12.33 -0.26
CA ARG A 120 -37.27 -13.73 -0.54
C ARG A 120 -38.60 -13.73 -1.29
N ASN A 121 -38.60 -14.17 -2.55
CA ASN A 121 -39.83 -14.44 -3.27
C ASN A 121 -40.55 -15.52 -2.45
N GLN A 122 -41.50 -15.12 -1.61
CA GLN A 122 -42.33 -16.04 -0.84
C GLN A 122 -43.30 -16.78 -1.75
N GLN A 123 -43.55 -16.21 -2.94
CA GLN A 123 -44.16 -16.90 -4.05
C GLN A 123 -43.05 -17.62 -4.81
N GLN A 124 -42.92 -18.91 -4.53
CA GLN A 124 -42.27 -19.81 -5.47
C GLN A 124 -43.14 -19.82 -6.72
N ASN A 125 -42.77 -19.01 -7.70
CA ASN A 125 -43.31 -19.21 -9.04
C ASN A 125 -42.78 -20.56 -9.51
N ASP A 126 -43.68 -21.39 -10.05
CA ASP A 126 -43.32 -22.70 -10.56
C ASP A 126 -42.09 -22.57 -11.46
N ILE A 127 -41.12 -23.43 -11.21
CA ILE A 127 -39.91 -23.51 -12.03
C ILE A 127 -40.40 -23.85 -13.44
N ILE A 128 -40.31 -22.90 -14.35
CA ILE A 128 -40.66 -23.14 -15.75
C ILE A 128 -39.69 -24.21 -16.23
N LEU A 129 -40.23 -25.37 -16.55
CA LEU A 129 -39.45 -26.51 -17.02
C LEU A 129 -38.68 -26.06 -18.26
N SER A 130 -37.35 -26.00 -18.11
CA SER A 130 -36.45 -25.44 -19.13
C SER A 130 -36.25 -26.38 -20.31
N ASP A 131 -36.72 -27.62 -20.16
CA ASP A 131 -36.59 -28.67 -21.13
C ASP A 131 -37.83 -28.71 -22.03
N SER A 132 -37.67 -28.24 -23.27
CA SER A 132 -38.73 -28.23 -24.27
C SER A 132 -39.21 -29.63 -24.69
N LEU A 133 -38.50 -30.69 -24.28
CA LEU A 133 -38.83 -32.08 -24.61
C LEU A 133 -39.90 -32.67 -23.69
N VAL A 134 -40.10 -32.08 -22.51
CA VAL A 134 -41.08 -32.55 -21.55
C VAL A 134 -42.38 -31.78 -21.76
N VAL A 135 -43.32 -32.44 -22.42
CA VAL A 135 -44.61 -31.86 -22.83
C VAL A 135 -45.70 -32.05 -21.76
N ASN A 136 -45.54 -33.06 -20.91
CA ASN A 136 -46.53 -33.46 -19.91
C ASN A 136 -46.45 -32.55 -18.67
N THR A 137 -47.58 -32.35 -17.98
CA THR A 137 -47.58 -31.61 -16.72
C THR A 137 -46.98 -32.45 -15.59
N ILE A 138 -46.54 -31.81 -14.51
CA ILE A 138 -45.91 -32.50 -13.37
C ILE A 138 -46.87 -33.52 -12.75
N GLU A 139 -48.17 -33.21 -12.71
CA GLU A 139 -49.22 -34.09 -12.20
C GLU A 139 -49.36 -35.38 -13.03
N GLU A 140 -49.23 -35.29 -14.36
CA GLU A 140 -49.29 -36.44 -15.27
C GLU A 140 -48.04 -37.31 -15.15
N LEU A 141 -46.87 -36.71 -14.92
CA LEU A 141 -45.62 -37.44 -14.75
C LEU A 141 -45.57 -38.25 -13.44
N HIS A 142 -46.34 -37.86 -12.41
CA HIS A 142 -46.39 -38.56 -11.13
C HIS A 142 -47.49 -39.64 -11.06
N GLU A 143 -48.35 -39.77 -12.08
CA GLU A 143 -49.48 -40.72 -12.06
C GLU A 143 -49.03 -42.19 -12.05
N ASN A 144 -47.87 -42.48 -12.66
CA ASN A 144 -47.27 -43.80 -12.66
C ASN A 144 -46.57 -44.17 -11.33
N GLY A 145 -46.39 -43.20 -10.41
CA GLY A 145 -45.65 -43.38 -9.16
C GLY A 145 -44.15 -43.63 -9.32
N GLU A 146 -43.58 -43.40 -10.51
CA GLU A 146 -42.16 -43.53 -10.80
C GLU A 146 -41.55 -42.15 -11.05
N ASP A 147 -40.95 -41.57 -10.01
CA ASP A 147 -40.40 -40.21 -10.05
C ASP A 147 -39.10 -40.09 -10.87
N ALA A 148 -38.51 -41.22 -11.30
CA ALA A 148 -37.32 -41.27 -12.12
C ALA A 148 -37.28 -42.54 -12.98
N VAL A 149 -36.78 -42.40 -14.21
CA VAL A 149 -36.52 -43.54 -15.11
C VAL A 149 -35.27 -44.27 -14.63
N SER A 150 -35.38 -45.56 -14.34
CA SER A 150 -34.22 -46.40 -14.03
C SER A 150 -33.33 -46.58 -15.26
N LEU A 151 -32.03 -46.35 -15.08
CA LEU A 151 -31.02 -46.53 -16.13
C LEU A 151 -30.43 -47.93 -16.03
N ASP A 152 -30.87 -48.81 -16.91
CA ASP A 152 -30.24 -50.10 -17.20
C ASP A 152 -29.17 -49.94 -18.28
N ALA A 153 -28.28 -50.92 -18.42
CA ALA A 153 -27.16 -50.85 -19.38
C ALA A 153 -27.61 -50.62 -20.84
N GLU A 154 -28.78 -51.14 -21.22
CA GLU A 154 -29.38 -50.92 -22.53
C GLU A 154 -30.02 -49.53 -22.66
N SER A 155 -30.79 -49.09 -21.65
CA SER A 155 -31.46 -47.78 -21.68
C SER A 155 -30.46 -46.61 -21.57
N LEU A 156 -29.34 -46.78 -20.87
CA LEU A 156 -28.24 -45.81 -20.82
C LEU A 156 -27.60 -45.59 -22.20
N LYS A 157 -27.45 -46.67 -22.98
CA LYS A 157 -26.87 -46.59 -24.34
C LYS A 157 -27.79 -45.84 -25.29
N GLU A 158 -29.09 -45.97 -25.10
CA GLU A 158 -30.11 -45.23 -25.85
C GLU A 158 -30.18 -43.76 -25.41
N ALA A 159 -30.16 -43.49 -24.10
CA ALA A 159 -30.13 -42.14 -23.54
C ALA A 159 -28.91 -41.33 -24.02
N ARG A 160 -27.73 -41.95 -24.13
CA ARG A 160 -26.52 -41.30 -24.68
C ARG A 160 -26.62 -40.93 -26.16
N LYS A 161 -27.48 -41.59 -26.94
CA LYS A 161 -27.70 -41.24 -28.36
C LYS A 161 -28.70 -40.11 -28.52
N THR A 162 -29.70 -40.07 -27.65
CA THR A 162 -30.84 -39.17 -27.75
C THR A 162 -30.59 -37.83 -27.04
N ALA A 163 -29.94 -37.85 -25.87
CA ALA A 163 -29.70 -36.66 -25.07
C ALA A 163 -28.30 -36.07 -25.31
N THR A 164 -28.25 -34.87 -25.90
CA THR A 164 -27.01 -34.14 -26.22
C THR A 164 -26.18 -33.78 -24.97
N TYR A 165 -26.80 -33.73 -23.78
CA TYR A 165 -26.18 -33.25 -22.55
C TYR A 165 -26.07 -34.32 -21.44
N LEU A 166 -26.11 -35.61 -21.79
CA LEU A 166 -25.96 -36.69 -20.81
C LEU A 166 -24.48 -37.07 -20.68
N PHE A 167 -23.81 -36.54 -19.64
CA PHE A 167 -22.37 -36.68 -19.40
C PHE A 167 -22.02 -37.62 -18.23
N VAL A 168 -22.84 -38.66 -18.01
CA VAL A 168 -22.54 -39.67 -16.99
C VAL A 168 -21.60 -40.71 -17.61
N GLU A 169 -20.38 -40.83 -17.07
CA GLU A 169 -19.40 -41.87 -17.43
C GLU A 169 -19.73 -43.23 -16.82
#